data_AF-C5LGV3-F1
#
_entry.id   AF-C5LGV3-F1
#
_cell.length_a   1.000
_cell.length_b   1.000
_cell.length_c   1.000
_cell.angle_alpha   90.00
_cell.angle_beta   90.00
_cell.angle_gamma   90.00
#
_symmetry.space_group_name_H-M   'P 1'
#
loop_
_entity.id
_entity.type
_entity.pdbx_description
1 polymer ?
#
loop_
_entity_poly.entity_id
_entity_poly.type
_entity_poly.pdbx_seq_one_letter_code
_entity_poly.pdbx_strand_id
1 'polypeptide(L)'
;MVYMRMFMIAAAGGKMTLGKVVCVLYNDPIDGYPPKYARDDIPNISIHFKPGTLLGCVSGELGIRQLVEDHGYEFIVTSDKDGDDSYMTEKRFKMAPKLKLCITAGIGSDHVDLEAAAQNNVTVAELLKVVGI
;
A
#
# COMPACT_ATOMS: atom_id res chain seq x y z
N MET A 1 -14.53 -8.35 -14.36
CA MET A 1 -14.27 -8.50 -12.91
C MET A 1 -12.97 -7.79 -12.59
N VAL A 2 -13.04 -6.50 -12.27
CA VAL A 2 -11.84 -5.67 -12.03
C VAL A 2 -11.38 -5.95 -10.60
N TYR A 3 -10.40 -6.84 -10.44
CA TYR A 3 -9.71 -7.01 -9.17
C TYR A 3 -8.93 -5.71 -8.88
N MET A 4 -9.35 -4.98 -7.85
CA MET A 4 -8.65 -3.81 -7.33
C MET A 4 -7.42 -4.33 -6.56
N ARG A 5 -6.23 -4.23 -7.18
CA ARG A 5 -4.96 -4.77 -6.68
C ARG A 5 -4.07 -3.60 -6.23
N MET A 6 -3.92 -3.42 -4.92
CA MET A 6 -3.15 -2.32 -4.33
C MET A 6 -2.05 -2.87 -3.43
N PHE A 7 -0.80 -2.47 -3.68
CA PHE A 7 0.41 -3.08 -3.10
C PHE A 7 1.19 -2.09 -2.24
N MET A 8 1.48 -2.44 -1.00
CA MET A 8 2.35 -1.65 -0.13
C MET A 8 3.56 -2.49 0.29
N ILE A 9 4.76 -1.98 0.01
CA ILE A 9 6.04 -2.61 0.34
C ILE A 9 6.69 -1.80 1.47
N ALA A 10 6.71 -2.32 2.68
CA ALA A 10 7.31 -1.67 3.83
C ALA A 10 8.72 -2.23 4.11
N ALA A 11 9.76 -1.44 3.81
CA ALA A 11 11.15 -1.79 4.11
C ALA A 11 11.56 -1.22 5.48
N ALA A 12 11.47 -2.05 6.53
CA ALA A 12 11.91 -1.66 7.87
C ALA A 12 13.45 -1.76 8.00
N GLY A 13 14.11 -0.61 8.15
CA GLY A 13 15.52 -0.52 8.57
C GLY A 13 15.67 -0.69 10.09
N GLY A 14 16.79 -1.27 10.53
CA GLY A 14 17.13 -1.43 11.95
C GLY A 14 17.43 -0.11 12.66
N LYS A 15 17.41 -0.15 14.00
CA LYS A 15 17.39 0.91 15.05
C LYS A 15 18.24 2.20 14.90
N MET A 16 18.93 2.45 13.81
CA MET A 16 19.83 3.60 13.62
C MET A 16 19.78 4.25 12.21
N THR A 17 18.89 3.80 11.31
CA THR A 17 18.71 4.40 9.97
C THR A 17 17.23 4.65 9.69
N LEU A 18 16.85 5.84 9.21
CA LEU A 18 15.50 6.15 8.70
C LEU A 18 15.02 4.99 7.80
N GLY A 19 13.94 4.31 8.20
CA GLY A 19 13.34 3.26 7.38
C GLY A 19 12.57 3.86 6.20
N LYS A 20 12.30 3.06 5.16
CA LYS A 20 11.53 3.52 3.99
C LYS A 20 10.26 2.71 3.85
N VAL A 21 9.18 3.39 3.52
CA VAL A 21 7.91 2.76 3.17
C VAL A 21 7.60 3.13 1.73
N VAL A 22 7.52 2.11 0.86
CA VAL A 22 7.21 2.25 -0.56
C VAL A 22 5.78 1.82 -0.79
N CYS A 23 4.91 2.75 -1.17
CA CYS A 23 3.51 2.51 -1.43
C CYS A 23 3.26 2.55 -2.94
N VAL A 24 2.77 1.45 -3.50
CA VAL A 24 2.47 1.33 -4.93
C VAL A 24 0.96 1.41 -5.12
N LEU A 25 0.49 2.54 -5.62
CA LEU A 25 -0.93 2.87 -5.77
C LEU A 25 -1.30 3.05 -7.24
N TYR A 26 -2.60 3.16 -7.53
CA TYR A 26 -3.04 3.52 -8.87
C TYR A 26 -2.74 4.99 -9.18
N ASN A 27 -2.65 5.32 -10.47
CA ASN A 27 -2.66 6.72 -10.90
C ASN A 27 -3.91 7.45 -10.37
N ASP A 28 -3.79 8.77 -10.26
CA ASP A 28 -4.94 9.62 -9.99
C ASP A 28 -5.99 9.50 -11.11
N PRO A 29 -7.26 9.88 -10.83
CA PRO A 29 -8.28 9.94 -11.87
C PRO A 29 -7.81 10.81 -13.05
N ILE A 30 -8.18 10.40 -14.27
CA ILE A 30 -7.80 11.12 -15.50
C ILE A 30 -8.30 12.57 -15.52
N ASP A 31 -9.38 12.86 -14.78
CA ASP A 31 -9.98 14.18 -14.65
C ASP A 31 -9.39 15.02 -13.49
N GLY A 32 -8.34 14.51 -12.83
CA GLY A 32 -7.65 15.16 -11.72
C GLY A 32 -8.08 14.70 -10.32
N TYR A 33 -7.36 15.20 -9.31
CA TYR A 33 -7.58 14.93 -7.90
C TYR A 33 -7.76 16.24 -7.11
N PRO A 34 -8.72 16.32 -6.15
CA PRO A 34 -9.72 15.31 -5.82
C PRO A 34 -10.77 15.15 -6.93
N PRO A 35 -11.35 13.94 -7.12
CA PRO A 35 -12.42 13.76 -8.09
C PRO A 35 -13.71 14.46 -7.65
N LYS A 36 -14.63 14.68 -8.59
CA LYS A 36 -16.01 15.02 -8.27
C LYS A 36 -16.70 13.83 -7.61
N TYR A 37 -16.85 13.88 -6.29
CA TYR A 37 -17.56 12.84 -5.55
C TYR A 37 -19.07 12.87 -5.84
N ALA A 38 -19.70 11.70 -5.86
CA ALA A 38 -21.14 11.56 -6.11
C ALA A 38 -22.01 11.97 -4.89
N ARG A 39 -21.41 12.03 -3.71
CA ARG A 39 -22.04 12.38 -2.43
C ARG A 39 -20.97 12.94 -1.48
N ASP A 40 -21.41 13.71 -0.48
CA ASP A 40 -20.50 14.38 0.45
C ASP A 40 -20.09 13.50 1.64
N ASP A 41 -20.84 12.45 1.93
CA ASP A 41 -20.67 11.57 3.07
C ASP A 41 -20.96 10.10 2.75
N ILE A 42 -20.48 9.23 3.63
CA ILE A 42 -20.80 7.79 3.66
C ILE A 42 -21.22 7.42 5.09
N PRO A 43 -21.94 6.31 5.30
CA PRO A 43 -22.29 5.84 6.63
C PRO A 43 -21.06 5.80 7.56
N ASN A 44 -21.21 6.30 8.77
CA ASN A 44 -20.10 6.46 9.71
C ASN A 44 -19.66 5.10 10.26
N ILE A 45 -18.54 4.61 9.72
CA ILE A 45 -17.82 3.44 10.20
C ILE A 45 -16.44 3.88 10.68
N SER A 46 -16.39 4.65 11.77
CA SER A 46 -15.20 5.05 12.56
C SER A 46 -13.85 4.89 11.85
N ILE A 47 -13.39 5.95 11.17
CA ILE A 47 -12.12 6.00 10.43
C ILE A 47 -11.44 7.36 10.61
N HIS A 48 -10.11 7.37 10.62
CA HIS A 48 -9.25 8.54 10.89
C HIS A 48 -9.07 9.50 9.69
N PHE A 49 -9.87 9.34 8.63
CA PHE A 49 -9.85 10.17 7.43
C PHE A 49 -11.27 10.61 7.09
N LYS A 50 -11.43 11.68 6.28
CA LYS A 50 -12.76 12.10 5.81
C LYS A 50 -13.43 10.92 5.10
N PRO A 51 -14.52 10.35 5.66
CA PRO A 51 -15.20 9.23 5.04
C PRO A 51 -15.64 9.59 3.62
N GLY A 52 -15.37 8.71 2.66
CA GLY A 52 -15.73 8.90 1.24
C GLY A 52 -14.61 9.46 0.35
N THR A 53 -13.49 9.91 0.92
CA THR A 53 -12.33 10.34 0.12
C THR A 53 -11.69 9.18 -0.64
N LEU A 54 -11.25 9.45 -1.87
CA LEU A 54 -10.46 8.50 -2.68
C LEU A 54 -9.03 8.44 -2.12
N LEU A 55 -8.70 7.30 -1.50
CA LEU A 55 -7.39 7.09 -0.86
C LEU A 55 -6.45 6.16 -1.65
N GLY A 56 -7.00 5.34 -2.57
CA GLY A 56 -6.27 4.28 -3.27
C GLY A 56 -5.49 4.72 -4.52
N CYS A 57 -5.19 6.02 -4.65
CA CYS A 57 -4.41 6.57 -5.75
C CYS A 57 -3.19 7.33 -5.22
N VAL A 58 -2.25 7.68 -6.10
CA VAL A 58 -1.00 8.37 -5.73
C VAL A 58 -1.26 9.61 -4.88
N SER A 59 -2.18 10.50 -5.27
CA SER A 59 -2.51 11.69 -4.46
C SER A 59 -3.31 11.38 -3.19
N GLY A 60 -3.95 10.22 -3.11
CA GLY A 60 -4.73 9.78 -1.95
C GLY A 60 -3.88 9.14 -0.85
N GLU A 61 -2.73 8.55 -1.20
CA GLU A 61 -1.68 8.12 -0.27
C GLU A 61 -2.13 7.19 0.86
N LEU A 62 -3.26 6.50 0.70
CA LEU A 62 -3.96 5.78 1.77
C LEU A 62 -4.32 6.65 3.00
N GLY A 63 -4.08 7.97 2.96
CA GLY A 63 -4.22 8.88 4.08
C GLY A 63 -3.20 8.68 5.21
N ILE A 64 -2.05 8.05 4.95
CA ILE A 64 -1.09 7.64 6.00
C ILE A 64 0.25 8.39 6.00
N ARG A 65 0.50 9.33 5.07
CA ARG A 65 1.80 10.02 4.98
C ARG A 65 2.24 10.62 6.31
N GLN A 66 1.38 11.43 6.93
CA GLN A 66 1.69 12.07 8.21
C GLN A 66 2.01 11.03 9.28
N LEU A 67 1.24 9.95 9.36
CA LEU A 67 1.49 8.85 10.30
C LEU A 67 2.87 8.22 10.08
N VAL A 68 3.25 7.94 8.84
CA VAL A 68 4.53 7.31 8.48
C VAL A 68 5.70 8.25 8.80
N GLU A 69 5.58 9.52 8.42
CA GLU A 69 6.62 10.54 8.62
C GLU A 69 6.78 10.93 10.09
N ASP A 70 5.69 11.03 10.87
CA ASP A 70 5.72 11.27 12.32
C ASP A 70 6.46 10.17 13.09
N HIS A 71 6.44 8.94 12.57
CA HIS A 71 7.21 7.81 13.11
C HIS A 71 8.66 7.75 12.58
N GLY A 72 9.09 8.76 11.83
CA GLY A 72 10.46 8.88 11.33
C GLY A 72 10.78 7.98 10.14
N TYR A 73 9.79 7.61 9.33
CA TYR A 73 9.99 6.87 8.08
C TYR A 73 9.88 7.80 6.87
N GLU A 74 10.66 7.53 5.83
CA GLU A 74 10.46 8.15 4.52
C GLU A 74 9.31 7.45 3.79
N PHE A 75 8.32 8.22 3.34
CA PHE A 75 7.17 7.69 2.61
C PHE A 75 7.24 8.00 1.11
N ILE A 76 7.51 6.96 0.32
CA ILE A 76 7.60 7.02 -1.14
C ILE A 76 6.31 6.45 -1.71
N VAL A 77 5.62 7.22 -2.55
CA VAL A 77 4.40 6.79 -3.23
C VAL A 77 4.65 6.81 -4.73
N THR A 78 4.30 5.73 -5.42
CA THR A 78 4.47 5.61 -6.87
C THR A 78 3.31 4.84 -7.49
N SER A 79 3.00 5.13 -8.75
CA SER A 79 2.15 4.31 -9.59
C SER A 79 2.91 3.46 -10.60
N ASP A 80 4.24 3.55 -10.57
CA ASP A 80 5.14 2.78 -11.42
C ASP A 80 5.12 1.31 -11.00
N LYS A 81 4.12 0.60 -11.53
CA LYS A 81 3.82 -0.80 -11.26
C LYS A 81 3.75 -1.62 -12.55
N ASP A 82 3.88 -0.98 -13.71
CA ASP A 82 3.60 -1.59 -14.99
C ASP A 82 4.84 -2.35 -15.51
N GLY A 83 4.63 -3.60 -15.94
CA GLY A 83 5.68 -4.55 -16.36
C GLY A 83 5.69 -5.84 -15.52
N ASP A 84 6.73 -6.68 -15.68
CA ASP A 84 7.02 -7.82 -14.77
C ASP A 84 7.19 -7.38 -13.29
N ASP A 85 7.18 -6.07 -13.08
CA ASP A 85 7.35 -5.30 -11.87
C ASP A 85 6.06 -5.10 -11.03
N SER A 86 4.90 -5.62 -11.45
CA SER A 86 3.68 -5.59 -10.62
C SER A 86 3.65 -6.66 -9.53
N TYR A 87 4.51 -7.68 -9.62
CA TYR A 87 4.53 -8.85 -8.73
C TYR A 87 5.74 -8.81 -7.81
N MET A 88 5.59 -9.23 -6.56
CA MET A 88 6.72 -9.40 -5.65
C MET A 88 7.29 -10.81 -5.81
N THR A 89 8.14 -10.99 -6.82
CA THR A 89 8.76 -12.26 -7.21
C THR A 89 10.01 -12.59 -6.40
N GLU A 90 10.48 -13.84 -6.47
CA GLU A 90 11.77 -14.27 -5.90
C GLU A 90 12.93 -13.33 -6.27
N LYS A 91 13.03 -12.91 -7.54
CA LYS A 91 14.04 -11.95 -8.03
C LYS A 91 14.01 -10.64 -7.24
N ARG A 92 12.82 -10.12 -6.95
CA ARG A 92 12.64 -8.86 -6.22
C ARG A 92 12.97 -9.00 -4.75
N PHE A 93 12.64 -10.13 -4.12
CA PHE A 93 13.06 -10.41 -2.75
C PHE A 93 14.59 -10.42 -2.62
N LYS A 94 15.29 -11.04 -3.59
CA LYS A 94 16.76 -11.02 -3.66
C LYS A 94 17.33 -9.61 -3.84
N MET A 95 16.65 -8.75 -4.60
CA MET A 95 17.04 -7.34 -4.81
C MET A 95 16.72 -6.44 -3.61
N ALA A 96 15.86 -6.88 -2.69
CA ALA A 96 15.40 -6.12 -1.53
C ALA A 96 15.82 -6.76 -0.20
N PRO A 97 17.13 -6.90 0.10
CA PRO A 97 17.61 -7.60 1.29
C PRO A 97 17.22 -6.93 2.62
N LYS A 98 16.79 -5.67 2.57
CA LYS A 98 16.29 -4.90 3.72
C LYS A 98 14.78 -5.01 3.91
N LEU A 99 14.06 -5.68 3.02
CA LEU A 99 12.62 -5.84 3.14
C LEU A 99 12.29 -6.72 4.35
N LYS A 100 11.26 -6.33 5.09
CA LYS A 100 10.78 -7.05 6.28
C LYS A 100 9.27 -7.24 6.30
N LEU A 101 8.52 -6.40 5.59
CA LEU A 101 7.07 -6.44 5.62
C LEU A 101 6.48 -6.08 4.25
N CYS A 102 5.62 -6.95 3.73
CA CYS A 102 4.74 -6.70 2.59
C CYS A 102 3.31 -6.59 3.10
N ILE A 103 2.62 -5.53 2.74
CA ILE A 103 1.22 -5.29 3.12
C ILE A 103 0.37 -5.17 1.85
N THR A 104 -0.66 -6.01 1.75
CA THR A 104 -1.73 -5.85 0.77
C THR A 104 -2.75 -4.86 1.33
N ALA A 105 -2.97 -3.74 0.63
CA ALA A 105 -4.04 -2.79 0.98
C ALA A 105 -5.36 -3.24 0.34
N GLY A 106 -5.94 -4.31 0.89
CA GLY A 106 -7.10 -5.01 0.34
C GLY A 106 -7.10 -6.47 0.74
N ILE A 107 -7.69 -7.33 -0.10
CA ILE A 107 -7.81 -8.77 0.13
C ILE A 107 -7.08 -9.52 -0.98
N GLY A 108 -6.35 -10.57 -0.60
CA GLY A 108 -5.63 -11.43 -1.52
C GLY A 108 -4.20 -10.96 -1.70
N SER A 109 -3.25 -11.87 -1.49
CA SER A 109 -1.81 -11.62 -1.61
C SER A 109 -1.17 -12.45 -2.74
N ASP A 110 -1.94 -12.81 -3.77
CA ASP A 110 -1.56 -13.72 -4.87
C ASP A 110 -0.46 -13.17 -5.79
N HIS A 111 -0.18 -11.88 -5.72
CA HIS A 111 0.90 -11.23 -6.46
C HIS A 111 2.22 -11.22 -5.67
N VAL A 112 2.25 -11.81 -4.46
CA VAL A 112 3.47 -12.03 -3.68
C VAL A 112 3.86 -13.50 -3.78
N ASP A 113 5.11 -13.76 -4.14
CA ASP A 113 5.71 -15.07 -3.99
C ASP A 113 5.89 -15.39 -2.50
N LEU A 114 4.92 -16.12 -1.94
CA LEU A 114 4.88 -16.43 -0.50
C LEU A 114 6.04 -17.34 -0.06
N GLU A 115 6.50 -18.20 -0.96
CA GLU A 115 7.64 -19.07 -0.67
C GLU A 115 8.93 -18.23 -0.59
N ALA A 116 9.17 -17.37 -1.58
CA ALA A 116 10.29 -16.46 -1.54
C ALA A 116 10.23 -15.50 -0.34
N ALA A 117 9.04 -15.01 0.04
CA ALA A 117 8.86 -14.20 1.23
C ALA A 117 9.30 -14.94 2.51
N ALA A 118 8.86 -16.19 2.67
CA ALA A 118 9.25 -17.03 3.80
C ALA A 118 10.76 -17.30 3.81
N GLN A 119 11.35 -17.64 2.67
CA GLN A 119 12.79 -17.87 2.52
C GLN A 119 13.63 -16.62 2.85
N ASN A 120 13.09 -15.42 2.61
CA ASN A 120 13.75 -14.14 2.90
C ASN A 120 13.37 -13.56 4.27
N ASN A 121 12.61 -14.30 5.10
CA ASN A 121 12.13 -13.86 6.40
C ASN A 121 11.37 -12.52 6.35
N VAL A 122 10.48 -12.40 5.36
CA VAL A 122 9.59 -11.25 5.16
C VAL A 122 8.19 -11.61 5.60
N THR A 123 7.58 -10.78 6.45
CA THR A 123 6.17 -10.92 6.83
C THR A 123 5.28 -10.47 5.66
N VAL A 124 4.27 -11.26 5.35
CA VAL A 124 3.19 -10.88 4.41
C VAL A 124 1.91 -10.73 5.22
N ALA A 125 1.27 -9.58 5.10
CA ALA A 125 0.01 -9.26 5.77
C ALA A 125 -0.98 -8.64 4.77
N GLU A 126 -2.27 -8.81 5.04
CA GLU A 126 -3.35 -8.16 4.29
C GLU A 126 -4.26 -7.38 5.23
N LEU A 127 -4.72 -6.22 4.75
CA LEU A 127 -5.65 -5.37 5.49
C LEU A 127 -7.07 -5.66 5.04
N LEU A 128 -7.68 -6.65 5.70
CA LEU A 128 -9.11 -6.91 5.59
C LEU A 128 -9.89 -5.80 6.32
N LYS A 129 -10.61 -4.97 5.55
CA LYS A 129 -11.72 -4.22 6.12
C LYS A 129 -12.94 -5.13 6.17
N VAL A 130 -13.11 -5.84 7.29
CA VAL A 130 -14.38 -6.51 7.60
C VAL A 130 -15.39 -5.42 7.95
N VAL A 131 -16.32 -5.14 7.03
CA VAL A 131 -17.49 -4.34 7.36
C VAL A 131 -18.47 -5.28 8.05
N GLY A 132 -18.58 -5.16 9.38
CA GLY A 132 -19.69 -5.77 10.11
C GLY A 132 -20.98 -5.11 9.65
N ILE A 133 -21.80 -5.86 8.93
CA ILE A 133 -23.22 -5.57 8.69
C ILE A 133 -24.03 -6.00 9.90
#